data_AF-H1BHW6-F1
#
_entry.id   AF-H1BHW6-F1
#
_cell.length_a   1.000
_cell.length_b   1.000
_cell.length_c   1.000
_cell.angle_alpha   90.00
_cell.angle_beta   90.00
_cell.angle_gamma   90.00
#
_symmetry.space_group_name_H-M   'P 1'
#
loop_
_entity.id
_entity.type
_entity.pdbx_description
1 polymer ?
#
loop_
_entity_poly.entity_id
_entity_poly.type
_entity_poly.pdbx_seq_one_letter_code
_entity_poly.pdbx_strand_id
1 'polypeptide(L)'
;MGRRYDVIDRLRNHNERPVVEIDAEHKYPINTSKTNVLLIMSEVKKAQKKTEDDPESDIKMIDKIIQIALGKEALDYINESNMTMAATNDIMAVIMAAIGDTEVDFDDGETPEEKK
;
A
#
# COMPACT_ATOMS: atom_id res chain seq x y z
N MET A 1 33.33 -16.99 20.29
CA MET A 1 32.21 -16.35 21.03
C MET A 1 31.23 -15.78 20.03
N GLY A 2 29.94 -16.13 20.12
CA GLY A 2 28.91 -15.59 19.23
C GLY A 2 28.53 -14.16 19.62
N ARG A 3 28.28 -13.29 18.64
CA ARG A 3 27.74 -11.94 18.89
C ARG A 3 26.24 -12.06 19.21
N ARG A 4 25.81 -11.40 20.28
CA ARG A 4 24.39 -11.20 20.60
C ARG A 4 23.97 -9.82 20.11
N TYR A 5 22.87 -9.74 19.37
CA TYR A 5 22.25 -8.50 18.94
C TYR A 5 20.93 -8.32 19.69
N ASP A 6 20.70 -7.14 20.27
CA ASP A 6 19.41 -6.77 20.83
C ASP A 6 18.58 -6.07 19.76
N VAL A 7 17.37 -6.57 19.53
CA VAL A 7 16.45 -6.10 18.47
C VAL A 7 15.03 -5.89 19.00
N ILE A 8 14.82 -5.90 20.33
CA ILE A 8 13.48 -5.88 20.93
C ILE A 8 12.70 -4.64 20.51
N ASP A 9 13.25 -3.45 20.70
CA ASP A 9 12.54 -2.20 20.39
C ASP A 9 12.30 -2.04 18.89
N ARG A 10 13.27 -2.48 18.07
CA ARG A 10 13.12 -2.49 16.60
C ARG A 10 11.98 -3.42 16.17
N LEU A 11 11.83 -4.58 16.78
CA LEU A 11 10.73 -5.50 16.50
C LEU A 11 9.38 -4.97 17.01
N ARG A 12 9.35 -4.20 18.09
CA ARG A 12 8.11 -3.57 18.56
C ARG A 12 7.62 -2.55 17.55
N ASN A 13 8.49 -1.63 17.13
CA ASN A 13 8.16 -0.59 16.15
C ASN A 13 7.73 -1.22 14.81
N HIS A 14 8.46 -2.23 14.33
CA HIS A 14 8.13 -2.92 13.06
C HIS A 14 6.84 -3.75 13.10
N ASN A 15 6.32 -4.07 14.28
CA ASN A 15 5.06 -4.80 14.44
C ASN A 15 3.86 -3.87 14.66
N GLU A 16 4.08 -2.56 14.84
CA GLU A 16 2.99 -1.60 14.78
C GLU A 16 2.50 -1.54 13.34
N ARG A 17 1.19 -1.74 13.16
CA ARG A 17 0.59 -1.80 11.82
C ARG A 17 0.33 -0.38 11.35
N PRO A 18 0.89 0.03 10.19
CA PRO A 18 0.51 1.28 9.55
C PRO A 18 -1.00 1.32 9.30
N VAL A 19 -1.58 2.51 9.31
CA VAL A 19 -3.01 2.73 9.07
C VAL A 19 -3.15 3.68 7.89
N VAL A 20 -4.01 3.35 6.94
CA VAL A 20 -4.44 4.29 5.90
C VAL A 20 -5.75 4.94 6.33
N GLU A 21 -5.80 6.27 6.26
CA GLU A 21 -7.00 7.05 6.50
C GLU A 21 -7.52 7.53 5.14
N ILE A 22 -8.67 6.99 4.72
CA ILE A 22 -9.28 7.37 3.43
C ILE A 22 -10.11 8.64 3.60
N ASP A 23 -10.74 8.78 4.77
CA ASP A 23 -11.43 9.99 5.22
C ASP A 23 -11.52 10.01 6.76
N ALA A 24 -12.32 10.93 7.30
CA ALA A 24 -12.46 11.12 8.75
C ALA A 24 -13.05 9.90 9.50
N GLU A 25 -13.89 9.09 8.83
CA GLU A 25 -14.60 7.95 9.42
C GLU A 25 -13.98 6.60 9.02
N HIS A 26 -13.31 6.53 7.87
CA HIS A 26 -12.79 5.29 7.30
C HIS A 26 -11.27 5.17 7.45
N LYS A 27 -10.86 4.43 8.51
CA LYS A 27 -9.45 4.14 8.84
C LYS A 27 -9.20 2.64 8.83
N TYR A 28 -8.25 2.19 8.01
CA TYR A 28 -7.98 0.78 7.82
C TYR A 28 -6.53 0.43 8.16
N PRO A 29 -6.28 -0.52 9.10
CA PRO A 29 -4.94 -1.01 9.35
C PRO A 29 -4.43 -1.82 8.16
N ILE A 30 -3.23 -1.52 7.71
CA ILE A 30 -2.56 -2.21 6.61
C ILE A 30 -1.99 -3.53 7.13
N ASN A 31 -2.39 -4.64 6.51
CA ASN A 31 -1.90 -5.96 6.85
C ASN A 31 -0.51 -6.21 6.23
N THR A 32 0.53 -5.81 6.93
CA THR A 32 1.94 -6.00 6.57
C THR A 32 2.49 -7.37 6.98
N SER A 33 1.63 -8.36 7.28
CA SER A 33 2.11 -9.71 7.62
C SER A 33 2.85 -10.33 6.44
N LYS A 34 3.88 -11.14 6.75
CA LYS A 34 4.74 -11.80 5.74
C LYS A 34 3.93 -12.51 4.65
N THR A 35 2.84 -13.19 5.03
CA THR A 35 1.97 -13.90 4.09
C THR A 35 1.27 -12.93 3.14
N ASN A 36 0.69 -11.84 3.66
CA ASN A 36 -0.03 -10.88 2.83
C ASN A 36 0.92 -10.11 1.92
N VAL A 37 2.08 -9.72 2.42
CA VAL A 37 3.14 -9.09 1.61
C VAL A 37 3.54 -9.97 0.43
N LEU A 38 3.76 -11.27 0.66
CA LEU A 38 4.09 -12.20 -0.42
C LEU A 38 2.97 -12.34 -1.45
N LEU A 39 1.71 -12.33 -1.02
CA LEU A 39 0.57 -12.37 -1.93
C LEU A 39 0.47 -11.08 -2.77
N ILE A 40 0.62 -9.91 -2.15
CA ILE A 40 0.61 -8.61 -2.84
C ILE A 40 1.73 -8.57 -3.89
N MET A 41 2.96 -8.91 -3.49
CA MET A 41 4.11 -8.95 -4.41
C MET A 41 3.93 -9.98 -5.54
N SER A 42 3.17 -11.05 -5.31
CA SER A 42 2.81 -12.01 -6.36
C SER A 42 1.87 -11.39 -7.40
N GLU A 43 0.85 -10.66 -6.96
CA GLU A 43 -0.09 -9.99 -7.87
C GLU A 43 0.62 -8.92 -8.71
N VAL A 44 1.48 -8.09 -8.10
CA VAL A 44 2.30 -7.10 -8.82
C VAL A 44 3.15 -7.77 -9.90
N LYS A 45 3.82 -8.87 -9.57
CA LYS A 45 4.66 -9.62 -10.52
C LYS A 45 3.85 -10.26 -11.66
N LYS A 46 2.59 -10.64 -11.41
CA LYS A 46 1.71 -11.18 -12.46
C LYS A 46 1.34 -10.09 -13.46
N ALA A 47 1.01 -8.89 -12.98
CA ALA A 47 0.69 -7.76 -13.86
C ALA A 47 1.90 -7.35 -14.71
N GLN A 48 3.09 -7.24 -14.12
CA GLN A 48 4.33 -6.91 -14.84
C GLN A 48 4.70 -7.91 -15.95
N LYS A 49 4.21 -9.16 -15.89
CA LYS A 49 4.48 -10.19 -16.89
C LYS A 49 3.49 -10.19 -18.05
N LYS A 50 2.40 -9.42 -17.96
CA LYS A 50 1.45 -9.30 -19.05
C LYS A 50 2.06 -8.43 -20.15
N THR A 51 1.90 -8.89 -21.38
CA THR A 51 2.38 -8.21 -22.60
C THR A 51 1.30 -7.36 -23.28
N GLU A 52 0.07 -7.40 -22.77
CA GLU A 52 -1.07 -6.64 -23.30
C GLU A 52 -1.53 -5.65 -22.23
N ASP A 53 -1.62 -4.36 -22.60
CA ASP A 53 -2.24 -3.31 -21.79
C ASP A 53 -3.76 -3.54 -21.78
N ASP A 54 -4.23 -4.31 -20.81
CA ASP A 54 -5.65 -4.55 -20.55
C ASP A 54 -6.08 -3.80 -19.27
N PRO A 55 -6.79 -2.66 -19.40
CA PRO A 55 -7.24 -1.88 -18.25
C PRO A 55 -8.09 -2.67 -17.25
N GLU A 56 -8.86 -3.68 -17.71
CA GLU A 56 -9.69 -4.49 -16.83
C GLU A 56 -8.82 -5.40 -15.93
N SER A 57 -7.69 -5.86 -16.45
CA SER A 57 -6.69 -6.59 -15.69
C SER A 57 -6.08 -5.73 -14.58
N ASP A 58 -5.80 -4.46 -14.86
CA ASP A 58 -5.14 -3.56 -13.91
C ASP A 58 -6.07 -3.20 -12.76
N ILE A 59 -7.35 -2.92 -13.06
CA ILE A 59 -8.37 -2.69 -12.03
C ILE A 59 -8.51 -3.92 -11.13
N LYS A 60 -8.60 -5.13 -11.71
CA LYS A 60 -8.67 -6.38 -10.94
C LYS A 60 -7.46 -6.59 -10.05
N MET A 61 -6.26 -6.21 -10.51
CA MET A 61 -5.05 -6.28 -9.70
C MET A 61 -5.14 -5.34 -8.49
N ILE A 62 -5.51 -4.07 -8.73
CA ILE A 62 -5.63 -3.04 -7.69
C ILE A 62 -6.63 -3.47 -6.63
N ASP A 63 -7.84 -3.87 -7.05
CA ASP A 63 -8.88 -4.38 -6.15
C ASP A 63 -8.38 -5.55 -5.32
N LYS A 64 -7.62 -6.46 -5.95
CA LYS A 64 -7.09 -7.63 -5.25
C LYS A 64 -6.06 -7.25 -4.19
N ILE A 65 -5.21 -6.28 -4.48
CA ILE A 65 -4.18 -5.81 -3.55
C ILE A 65 -4.81 -5.05 -2.38
N ILE A 66 -5.77 -4.17 -2.66
CA ILE A 66 -6.57 -3.49 -1.64
C ILE A 66 -7.28 -4.51 -0.74
N GLN A 67 -7.91 -5.54 -1.33
CA GLN A 67 -8.58 -6.60 -0.56
C GLN A 67 -7.62 -7.35 0.37
N ILE A 68 -6.40 -7.66 -0.09
CA ILE A 68 -5.39 -8.37 0.70
C ILE A 68 -4.82 -7.46 1.80
N ALA A 69 -4.56 -6.19 1.49
CA ALA A 69 -3.91 -5.25 2.39
C ALA A 69 -4.86 -4.70 3.45
N LEU A 70 -6.06 -4.26 3.05
CA LEU A 70 -7.00 -3.50 3.88
C LEU A 70 -8.24 -4.31 4.27
N GLY A 71 -8.52 -5.40 3.54
CA GLY A 71 -9.71 -6.23 3.74
C GLY A 71 -10.85 -5.91 2.78
N LYS A 72 -11.90 -6.71 2.86
CA LYS A 72 -13.05 -6.60 1.94
C LYS A 72 -13.86 -5.33 2.17
N GLU A 73 -14.07 -4.94 3.44
CA GLU A 73 -14.83 -3.75 3.80
C GLU A 73 -14.24 -2.47 3.19
N ALA A 74 -12.91 -2.32 3.25
CA ALA A 74 -12.22 -1.20 2.62
C ALA A 74 -12.37 -1.19 1.08
N LEU A 75 -12.27 -2.37 0.44
CA LEU A 75 -12.48 -2.48 -1.00
C LEU A 75 -13.92 -2.12 -1.40
N ASP A 76 -14.91 -2.65 -0.68
CA ASP A 76 -16.31 -2.38 -0.94
C ASP A 76 -16.58 -0.86 -0.82
N TYR A 77 -16.04 -0.21 0.21
CA TYR A 77 -16.13 1.24 0.38
C TYR A 77 -15.51 2.03 -0.78
N ILE A 78 -14.28 1.70 -1.20
CA ILE A 78 -13.58 2.38 -2.29
C ILE A 78 -14.36 2.26 -3.60
N ASN A 79 -14.90 1.07 -3.88
CA ASN A 79 -15.70 0.81 -5.09
C ASN A 79 -17.04 1.57 -5.07
N GLU A 80 -17.71 1.64 -3.92
CA GLU A 80 -18.95 2.40 -3.76
C GLU A 80 -18.73 3.92 -3.82
N SER A 81 -17.57 4.38 -3.36
CA SER A 81 -17.17 5.80 -3.34
C SER A 81 -16.87 6.36 -4.74
N ASN A 82 -16.81 5.50 -5.77
CA ASN A 82 -16.57 5.87 -7.17
C ASN A 82 -15.33 6.78 -7.33
N MET A 83 -14.26 6.45 -6.60
CA MET A 83 -13.01 7.22 -6.56
C MET A 83 -12.34 7.27 -7.93
N THR A 84 -11.59 8.35 -8.17
CA THR A 84 -10.78 8.43 -9.38
C THR A 84 -9.65 7.40 -9.34
N MET A 85 -9.21 6.96 -10.51
CA MET A 85 -8.06 6.05 -10.61
C MET A 85 -6.80 6.64 -9.94
N ALA A 86 -6.64 7.96 -9.96
CA ALA A 86 -5.54 8.64 -9.26
C ALA A 86 -5.62 8.41 -7.74
N ALA A 87 -6.79 8.65 -7.13
CA ALA A 87 -6.97 8.43 -5.70
C ALA A 87 -6.79 6.94 -5.31
N THR A 88 -7.25 6.01 -6.16
CA THR A 88 -7.03 4.58 -5.92
C THR A 88 -5.54 4.21 -6.04
N ASN A 89 -4.81 4.85 -6.95
CA ASN A 89 -3.35 4.68 -7.07
C ASN A 89 -2.60 5.26 -5.86
N ASP A 90 -3.09 6.34 -5.26
CA ASP A 90 -2.51 6.88 -4.03
C ASP A 90 -2.65 5.90 -2.87
N ILE A 91 -3.82 5.28 -2.70
CA ILE A 91 -4.04 4.20 -1.71
C ILE A 91 -3.07 3.04 -1.97
N MET A 92 -2.89 2.67 -3.23
CA MET A 92 -1.96 1.63 -3.65
C MET A 92 -0.50 2.00 -3.31
N ALA A 93 -0.09 3.25 -3.51
CA ALA A 93 1.23 3.75 -3.14
C ALA A 93 1.47 3.66 -1.62
N VAL A 94 0.47 4.04 -0.81
CA VAL A 94 0.52 3.91 0.66
C VAL A 94 0.69 2.45 1.09
N ILE A 95 -0.07 1.53 0.49
CA ILE A 95 0.07 0.10 0.78
C ILE A 95 1.50 -0.37 0.48
N MET A 96 2.06 0.03 -0.66
CA MET A 96 3.42 -0.38 -1.04
C MET A 96 4.49 0.21 -0.11
N ALA A 97 4.35 1.48 0.25
CA ALA A 97 5.28 2.16 1.14
C ALA A 97 5.24 1.58 2.56
N ALA A 98 4.05 1.28 3.07
CA ALA A 98 3.86 0.59 4.36
C ALA A 98 4.50 -0.80 4.39
N ILE A 99 4.49 -1.52 3.26
CA ILE A 99 5.17 -2.82 3.13
C ILE A 99 6.69 -2.64 3.02
N GLY A 100 7.13 -1.57 2.37
CA GLY A 100 8.54 -1.23 2.17
C GLY A 100 9.23 -0.59 3.36
N ASP A 101 8.48 -0.20 4.41
CA ASP A 101 8.95 0.66 5.49
C ASP A 101 9.53 1.98 4.94
N THR A 102 8.83 2.57 3.97
CA THR A 102 9.18 3.84 3.33
C THR A 102 8.04 4.85 3.48
N GLU A 103 8.35 6.13 3.31
CA GLU A 103 7.35 7.20 3.23
C GLU A 103 6.79 7.30 1.80
N VAL A 104 5.54 7.73 1.68
CA VAL A 104 4.97 8.12 0.38
C VAL A 104 5.15 9.62 0.24
N ASP A 105 5.76 10.03 -0.86
CA ASP A 105 5.77 11.42 -1.28
C ASP A 105 4.62 11.62 -2.26
N PHE A 106 3.59 12.35 -1.84
CA PHE A 106 2.52 12.78 -2.72
C PHE A 106 2.96 14.11 -3.30
N ASP A 107 3.25 14.12 -4.60
CA ASP A 107 3.69 15.31 -5.29
C ASP A 107 2.50 16.28 -5.39
N ASP A 108 2.32 17.13 -4.36
CA ASP A 108 1.18 18.04 -4.19
C ASP A 108 1.19 19.22 -5.18
N GLY A 109 2.14 19.25 -6.13
CA GLY A 109 2.29 20.32 -7.11
C GLY A 109 2.89 21.61 -6.53
N GLU A 110 3.54 21.57 -5.36
CA GLU A 110 4.42 22.67 -4.96
C GLU A 110 5.70 22.60 -5.80
N THR A 111 5.74 23.42 -6.86
CA THR A 111 6.98 23.80 -7.53
C THR A 111 8.05 24.05 -6.48
N PRO A 112 9.23 23.41 -6.55
CA PRO A 112 10.29 23.71 -5.60
C PRO A 112 10.64 25.18 -5.76
N GLU A 113 10.33 26.00 -4.75
CA GLU A 113 10.88 27.34 -4.65
C GLU A 113 12.39 27.20 -4.76
N GLU A 114 12.95 27.75 -5.84
CA GLU A 114 14.38 27.89 -6.03
C GLU A 114 14.97 28.54 -4.78
N LYS A 115 15.60 27.73 -3.93
CA LYS A 115 16.46 28.25 -2.86
C LYS A 115 17.65 28.93 -3.52
N LYS A 116 17.56 30.27 -3.60
CA LYS A 116 18.68 31.18 -3.85
C LYS A 116 19.73 31.11 -2.76
#